data_AF-A0A6N2MP98-F1
#
_entry.id   AF-A0A6N2MP98-F1
#
_cell.length_a   1.000
_cell.length_b   1.000
_cell.length_c   1.000
_cell.angle_alpha   90.00
_cell.angle_beta   90.00
_cell.angle_gamma   90.00
#
_symmetry.space_group_name_H-M   'P 1'
#
loop_
_entity.id
_entity.type
_entity.pdbx_description
1 polymer ?
#
loop_
_entity_poly.entity_id
_entity_poly.type
_entity_poly.pdbx_seq_one_letter_code
_entity_poly.pdbx_strand_id
1 'polypeptide(L)'
;MVQFWMRSGHLIRFLILDEADMLIRKQAKQSEIAAHYVKAVGEEDHTFLEHNDSVGIVAFPQNGKSLSGRQNATFHNGVGFDNGNGLWSVEQGFAIGGEERQSRLNGYLSELAAAVFVCKGGVQRVHLLDGTVGGVLLLELFKRDGMGTMVASDLYEGTRMARATDLAGIRQIIQPLEQSGTLVRRTDEELLKALDSFAVVEREGQIITCAALFPFFEEKCGEVAAIAVSPECRGQGQGDELLGMLFLVLKVTKIAILCKIQDGIVII
;
A
#
# COMPACT_ATOMS: atom_id res chain seq x y z
N MET A 1 8.88 -1.89 -16.68
CA MET A 1 7.58 -2.02 -16.03
C MET A 1 7.78 -2.63 -14.66
N VAL A 2 8.16 -1.83 -13.67
CA VAL A 2 8.09 -2.23 -12.25
C VAL A 2 6.67 -1.95 -11.81
N GLN A 3 5.78 -2.85 -12.19
CA GLN A 3 4.39 -2.86 -11.77
C GLN A 3 4.20 -4.15 -11.00
N PHE A 4 3.95 -4.03 -9.71
CA PHE A 4 3.71 -5.17 -8.85
C PHE A 4 2.31 -5.69 -9.19
N TRP A 5 2.22 -6.89 -9.74
CA TRP A 5 0.92 -7.52 -10.05
C TRP A 5 0.60 -8.54 -8.96
N MET A 6 -0.60 -8.46 -8.38
CA MET A 6 -1.14 -9.59 -7.63
C MET A 6 -1.32 -10.80 -8.57
N ARG A 7 -1.37 -12.01 -7.98
CA ARG A 7 -1.82 -13.24 -8.67
C ARG A 7 -3.20 -13.10 -9.34
N SER A 8 -3.99 -12.10 -8.95
CA SER A 8 -5.29 -11.75 -9.52
C SER A 8 -5.22 -10.86 -10.77
N GLY A 9 -4.03 -10.44 -11.22
CA GLY A 9 -3.89 -9.57 -12.39
C GLY A 9 -4.23 -8.10 -12.13
N HIS A 10 -4.13 -7.62 -10.88
CA HIS A 10 -4.30 -6.21 -10.51
C HIS A 10 -2.97 -5.56 -10.13
N LEU A 11 -2.79 -4.28 -10.51
CA LEU A 11 -1.64 -3.46 -10.16
C LEU A 11 -1.70 -3.08 -8.67
N ILE A 12 -0.66 -3.41 -7.92
CA ILE A 12 -0.47 -3.01 -6.52
C ILE A 12 0.15 -1.60 -6.52
N ARG A 13 -0.66 -0.61 -6.17
CA ARG A 13 -0.22 0.79 -6.02
C ARG A 13 0.28 1.10 -4.62
N PHE A 14 -0.20 0.34 -3.65
CA PHE A 14 0.06 0.57 -2.25
C PHE A 14 0.24 -0.76 -1.52
N LEU A 15 1.19 -0.81 -0.59
CA LEU A 15 1.40 -1.89 0.35
C LEU A 15 1.65 -1.31 1.74
N ILE A 16 0.93 -1.84 2.73
CA ILE A 16 1.30 -1.63 4.13
C ILE A 16 2.59 -2.43 4.38
N LEU A 17 3.46 -1.92 5.25
CA LEU A 17 4.75 -2.52 5.58
C LEU A 17 4.65 -4.03 5.88
N ASP A 18 3.65 -4.44 6.66
CA ASP A 18 3.42 -5.83 7.04
C ASP A 18 3.05 -6.71 5.83
N GLU A 19 2.26 -6.19 4.89
CA GLU A 19 1.90 -6.90 3.68
C GLU A 19 3.11 -7.08 2.76
N ALA A 20 3.91 -6.03 2.60
CA ALA A 20 5.14 -6.08 1.82
C ALA A 20 6.15 -7.06 2.43
N ASP A 21 6.33 -7.05 3.76
CA ASP A 21 7.17 -8.01 4.49
C ASP A 21 6.67 -9.45 4.27
N MET A 22 5.36 -9.68 4.40
CA MET A 22 4.74 -10.99 4.17
C MET A 22 4.96 -11.48 2.74
N LEU A 23 4.83 -10.61 1.73
CA LEU A 23 5.04 -10.95 0.33
C LEU A 23 6.48 -11.38 0.06
N ILE A 24 7.47 -10.66 0.60
CA ILE A 24 8.88 -11.03 0.47
C ILE A 24 9.14 -12.37 1.16
N ARG A 25 8.68 -12.54 2.42
CA ARG A 25 8.84 -13.78 3.19
C ARG A 25 8.28 -15.01 2.48
N LYS A 26 7.14 -14.87 1.79
CA LYS A 26 6.52 -15.95 1.01
C LYS A 26 7.41 -16.43 -0.13
N GLN A 27 8.25 -15.55 -0.69
CA GLN A 27 9.17 -15.85 -1.78
C GLN A 27 10.54 -16.34 -1.30
N ALA A 28 10.83 -16.35 0.00
CA ALA A 28 12.15 -16.71 0.54
C ALA A 28 12.63 -18.13 0.19
N LYS A 29 11.71 -19.06 -0.09
CA LYS A 29 12.08 -20.42 -0.54
C LYS A 29 12.45 -20.50 -2.03
N GLN A 30 12.13 -19.47 -2.81
CA GLN A 30 12.19 -19.46 -4.27
C GLN A 30 13.07 -18.33 -4.83
N SER A 31 13.57 -17.43 -3.97
CA SER A 31 14.40 -16.28 -4.33
C SER A 31 15.51 -16.09 -3.30
N GLU A 32 16.74 -15.96 -3.78
CA GLU A 32 17.92 -15.71 -2.94
C GLU A 32 17.85 -14.33 -2.27
N ILE A 33 17.35 -13.31 -2.98
CA ILE A 33 17.11 -11.97 -2.43
C ILE A 33 16.13 -12.03 -1.26
N ALA A 34 15.00 -12.72 -1.44
CA ALA A 34 14.00 -12.85 -0.38
C ALA A 34 14.56 -13.64 0.82
N ALA A 35 15.38 -14.67 0.58
CA ALA A 35 16.06 -15.40 1.65
C ALA A 35 17.05 -14.53 2.42
N HIS A 36 17.85 -13.72 1.71
CA HIS A 36 18.81 -12.79 2.31
C HIS A 36 18.10 -11.73 3.16
N TYR A 37 17.02 -11.14 2.64
CA TYR A 37 16.14 -10.24 3.39
C TYR A 37 15.63 -10.87 4.70
N VAL A 38 15.10 -12.10 4.63
CA VAL A 38 14.57 -12.78 5.83
C VAL A 38 15.67 -13.02 6.87
N LYS A 39 16.90 -13.28 6.44
CA LYS A 39 18.05 -13.41 7.33
C LYS A 39 18.39 -12.07 7.98
N ALA A 40 18.54 -11.01 7.18
CA ALA A 40 18.90 -9.67 7.66
C ALA A 40 17.88 -9.08 8.64
N VAL A 41 16.60 -9.44 8.50
CA VAL A 41 15.50 -8.95 9.36
C VAL A 41 15.14 -9.95 10.48
N GLY A 42 15.60 -11.20 10.39
CA GLY A 42 15.40 -12.23 11.42
C GLY A 42 16.48 -12.23 12.51
N GLU A 43 17.60 -11.58 12.25
CA GLU A 43 18.67 -11.32 13.22
C GLU A 43 18.33 -10.04 14.03
N GLU A 44 17.31 -10.08 14.88
CA GLU A 44 17.11 -9.05 15.91
C GLU A 44 17.60 -9.56 17.27
N ASP A 45 18.81 -9.14 17.64
CA ASP A 45 19.04 -8.48 18.93
C ASP A 45 20.37 -7.69 18.89
N HIS A 46 20.26 -6.38 19.14
CA HIS A 46 21.33 -5.41 19.43
C HIS A 46 22.14 -4.79 18.26
N THR A 47 21.73 -3.60 17.80
CA THR A 47 22.36 -2.29 18.12
C THR A 47 21.89 -1.24 17.10
N PHE A 48 20.76 -0.59 17.39
CA PHE A 48 20.61 0.79 16.94
C PHE A 48 21.65 1.59 17.70
N LEU A 49 22.77 1.91 17.06
CA LEU A 49 23.82 2.70 17.68
C LEU A 49 23.25 4.10 17.96
N GLU A 50 23.03 4.38 19.24
CA GLU A 50 22.83 5.73 19.75
C GLU A 50 23.94 6.63 19.17
N HIS A 51 23.51 7.71 18.53
CA HIS A 51 24.39 8.80 18.12
C HIS A 51 25.04 9.39 19.39
N ASN A 52 26.32 9.12 19.60
CA ASN A 52 27.13 9.97 20.45
C ASN A 52 27.66 11.12 19.59
N ASP A 53 27.15 12.31 19.89
CA ASP A 53 27.64 13.60 19.41
C ASP A 53 29.16 13.70 19.63
N SER A 54 29.93 13.56 18.55
CA SER A 54 31.30 14.06 18.51
C SER A 54 31.49 14.87 17.23
N VAL A 55 31.64 16.18 17.45
CA VAL A 55 31.91 17.20 16.44
C VAL A 55 33.24 16.88 15.77
N GLY A 56 33.18 16.30 14.57
CA GLY A 56 34.31 16.11 13.67
C GLY A 56 34.14 16.99 12.44
N ILE A 57 34.65 18.22 12.52
CA ILE A 57 34.80 19.12 11.37
C ILE A 57 35.67 18.42 10.33
N VAL A 58 35.14 18.12 9.14
CA VAL A 58 35.96 17.80 7.96
C VAL A 58 35.39 18.53 6.74
N ALA A 59 36.29 19.27 6.09
CA ALA A 59 36.03 20.35 5.17
C ALA A 59 35.38 19.92 3.84
N PHE A 60 34.51 20.79 3.32
CA PHE A 60 34.13 20.81 1.91
C PHE A 60 35.30 21.29 1.05
N PRO A 61 35.65 20.62 -0.06
CA PRO A 61 36.22 21.29 -1.21
C PRO A 61 35.11 21.53 -2.23
N GLN A 62 34.78 22.80 -2.45
CA GLN A 62 34.15 23.22 -3.68
C GLN A 62 35.15 23.10 -4.83
N ASN A 63 34.61 22.63 -5.96
CA ASN A 63 34.78 23.19 -7.30
C ASN A 63 35.45 22.28 -8.35
N GLY A 64 34.86 22.37 -9.55
CA GLY A 64 34.88 21.38 -10.62
C GLY A 64 36.25 20.91 -11.09
N LYS A 65 36.35 19.59 -11.28
CA LYS A 65 37.20 18.94 -12.29
C LYS A 65 36.67 17.54 -12.58
N SER A 66 36.38 17.30 -13.86
CA SER A 66 36.10 15.98 -14.42
C SER A 66 37.24 15.02 -14.05
N LEU A 67 36.94 14.03 -13.21
CA LEU A 67 37.83 12.91 -12.92
C LEU A 67 37.04 11.64 -13.14
N SER A 68 37.42 10.94 -14.21
CA SER A 68 37.10 9.54 -14.47
C SER A 68 37.62 8.70 -13.31
N GLY A 69 36.78 8.50 -12.31
CA GLY A 69 37.00 7.64 -11.17
C GLY A 69 35.65 7.09 -10.76
N ARG A 70 35.49 5.76 -10.80
CA ARG A 70 34.32 5.04 -10.31
C ARG A 70 34.17 5.37 -8.83
N GLN A 71 33.38 6.40 -8.50
CA GLN A 71 32.96 6.62 -7.13
C GLN A 71 31.91 5.56 -6.83
N ASN A 72 32.32 4.51 -6.13
CA ASN A 72 31.36 3.56 -5.59
C ASN A 72 30.60 4.28 -4.47
N ALA A 73 29.31 4.53 -4.70
CA ALA A 73 28.46 5.15 -3.69
C ALA A 73 28.25 4.15 -2.55
N THR A 74 28.91 4.37 -1.41
CA THR A 74 28.66 3.62 -0.17
C THR A 74 27.49 4.27 0.55
N PHE A 75 26.37 3.56 0.66
CA PHE A 75 25.22 4.06 1.42
C PHE A 75 25.24 3.47 2.82
N HIS A 76 25.26 4.32 3.83
CA HIS A 76 25.21 3.92 5.24
C HIS A 76 23.88 3.27 5.67
N ASN A 77 22.90 3.19 4.77
CA ASN A 77 21.56 2.66 5.04
C ASN A 77 21.41 1.18 4.64
N GLY A 78 22.49 0.48 4.26
CA GLY A 78 22.41 -0.92 3.85
C GLY A 78 21.69 -1.14 2.50
N VAL A 79 21.71 -0.19 1.58
CA VAL A 79 21.10 -0.30 0.23
C VAL A 79 22.10 0.17 -0.81
N GLY A 80 22.46 -0.63 -1.82
CA GLY A 80 23.53 -0.27 -2.77
C GLY A 80 23.24 -0.69 -4.20
N PHE A 81 23.93 -0.11 -5.18
CA PHE A 81 23.77 -0.44 -6.61
C PHE A 81 24.76 -1.51 -7.11
N ASP A 82 25.62 -2.03 -6.22
CA ASP A 82 26.70 -2.91 -6.62
C ASP A 82 26.26 -4.39 -6.63
N ASN A 83 26.72 -5.10 -7.66
CA ASN A 83 26.36 -6.47 -8.02
C ASN A 83 26.99 -7.52 -7.07
N GLY A 84 26.90 -7.32 -5.75
CA GLY A 84 27.24 -8.32 -4.74
C GLY A 84 28.68 -8.84 -4.69
N ASN A 85 29.64 -8.24 -5.40
CA ASN A 85 31.04 -8.72 -5.42
C ASN A 85 32.02 -7.76 -4.71
N GLY A 86 31.59 -7.19 -3.59
CA GLY A 86 32.43 -6.38 -2.70
C GLY A 86 33.14 -7.26 -1.67
N LEU A 87 34.47 -7.12 -1.58
CA LEU A 87 35.39 -7.95 -0.80
C LEU A 87 35.32 -7.74 0.74
N TRP A 88 34.14 -7.50 1.33
CA TRP A 88 34.00 -7.20 2.76
C TRP A 88 32.71 -7.79 3.35
N SER A 89 32.86 -8.60 4.39
CA SER A 89 31.88 -9.55 4.91
C SER A 89 31.01 -9.05 6.08
N VAL A 90 30.78 -7.74 6.23
CA VAL A 90 30.05 -7.22 7.42
C VAL A 90 28.92 -6.23 7.11
N GLU A 91 28.84 -5.62 5.94
CA GLU A 91 27.73 -4.71 5.59
C GLU A 91 27.20 -5.03 4.18
N GLN A 92 26.48 -6.15 4.05
CA GLN A 92 25.81 -6.51 2.81
C GLN A 92 24.56 -5.65 2.64
N GLY A 93 24.67 -4.58 1.86
CA GLY A 93 23.50 -3.81 1.45
C GLY A 93 22.63 -4.54 0.43
N PHE A 94 21.34 -4.22 0.39
CA PHE A 94 20.39 -4.72 -0.62
C PHE A 94 20.76 -4.17 -1.99
N ALA A 95 21.18 -5.05 -2.90
CA ALA A 95 21.52 -4.67 -4.27
C ALA A 95 20.26 -4.23 -5.04
N ILE A 96 20.17 -2.95 -5.39
CA ILE A 96 19.15 -2.41 -6.29
C ILE A 96 19.71 -2.43 -7.72
N GLY A 97 19.02 -3.14 -8.63
CA GLY A 97 19.34 -3.12 -10.06
C GLY A 97 20.38 -4.13 -10.57
N GLY A 98 20.61 -5.24 -9.83
CA GLY A 98 21.53 -6.31 -10.21
C GLY A 98 21.03 -7.28 -11.31
N GLU A 99 21.79 -8.35 -11.54
CA GLU A 99 21.61 -9.34 -12.63
C GLU A 99 20.21 -9.99 -12.69
N GLU A 100 19.48 -10.06 -11.57
CA GLU A 100 18.09 -10.55 -11.49
C GLU A 100 17.07 -9.69 -12.28
N ARG A 101 17.42 -8.46 -12.69
CA ARG A 101 16.60 -7.66 -13.61
C ARG A 101 16.44 -8.33 -14.98
N GLN A 102 17.36 -9.23 -15.35
CA GLN A 102 17.30 -9.97 -16.62
C GLN A 102 16.32 -11.16 -16.55
N SER A 103 16.12 -11.75 -15.37
CA SER A 103 15.05 -12.72 -15.11
C SER A 103 13.74 -11.99 -14.86
N ARG A 104 13.02 -11.64 -15.93
CA ARG A 104 11.75 -10.90 -15.96
C ARG A 104 10.62 -11.39 -15.03
N LEU A 105 10.80 -12.49 -14.30
CA LEU A 105 9.80 -13.07 -13.40
C LEU A 105 9.84 -12.47 -11.98
N ASN A 106 11.00 -12.01 -11.48
CA ASN A 106 11.17 -11.60 -10.08
C ASN A 106 11.98 -10.31 -9.85
N GLY A 107 12.33 -9.58 -10.91
CA GLY A 107 13.20 -8.38 -10.84
C GLY A 107 12.61 -7.13 -10.16
N TYR A 108 11.63 -7.31 -9.27
CA TYR A 108 11.07 -6.28 -8.38
C TYR A 108 11.31 -6.60 -6.90
N LEU A 109 11.74 -7.83 -6.57
CA LEU A 109 11.92 -8.28 -5.19
C LEU A 109 13.09 -7.56 -4.50
N SER A 110 14.15 -7.23 -5.23
CA SER A 110 15.26 -6.38 -4.75
C SER A 110 14.75 -5.03 -4.27
N GLU A 111 14.00 -4.35 -5.11
CA GLU A 111 13.47 -3.01 -4.87
C GLU A 111 12.45 -3.03 -3.72
N LEU A 112 11.59 -4.06 -3.67
CA LEU A 112 10.65 -4.25 -2.58
C LEU A 112 11.34 -4.57 -1.26
N ALA A 113 12.33 -5.46 -1.25
CA ALA A 113 13.10 -5.80 -0.06
C ALA A 113 13.84 -4.59 0.50
N ALA A 114 14.47 -3.79 -0.37
CA ALA A 114 15.11 -2.55 0.03
C ALA A 114 14.09 -1.54 0.60
N ALA A 115 12.93 -1.38 -0.04
CA ALA A 115 11.88 -0.49 0.44
C ALA A 115 11.37 -0.90 1.83
N VAL A 116 11.09 -2.18 2.04
CA VAL A 116 10.64 -2.71 3.33
C VAL A 116 11.73 -2.56 4.40
N PHE A 117 12.99 -2.85 4.05
CA PHE A 117 14.10 -2.73 4.98
C PHE A 117 14.28 -1.30 5.51
N VAL A 118 14.29 -0.29 4.62
CA VAL A 118 14.41 1.10 5.08
C VAL A 118 13.17 1.59 5.82
N CYS A 119 11.97 1.10 5.47
CA CYS A 119 10.76 1.39 6.24
C CYS A 119 10.83 0.82 7.66
N LYS A 120 11.37 -0.40 7.83
CA LYS A 120 11.66 -0.97 9.17
C LYS A 120 12.71 -0.16 9.93
N GLY A 121 13.63 0.49 9.23
CA GLY A 121 14.60 1.44 9.78
C GLY A 121 14.03 2.81 10.15
N GLY A 122 12.73 3.06 9.99
CA GLY A 122 12.06 4.30 10.42
C GLY A 122 11.68 5.26 9.29
N VAL A 123 11.95 4.93 8.02
CA VAL A 123 11.42 5.70 6.89
C VAL A 123 9.91 5.48 6.79
N GLN A 124 9.12 6.55 6.76
CA GLN A 124 7.66 6.42 6.76
C GLN A 124 7.10 5.86 5.46
N ARG A 125 7.63 6.32 4.32
CA ARG A 125 7.11 5.96 2.98
C ARG A 125 8.24 5.85 1.98
N VAL A 126 8.18 4.81 1.15
CA VAL A 126 9.09 4.58 0.02
C VAL A 126 8.26 4.40 -1.24
N HIS A 127 8.65 5.08 -2.32
CA HIS A 127 7.97 5.01 -3.59
C HIS A 127 8.86 4.35 -4.64
N LEU A 128 8.36 3.28 -5.25
CA LEU A 128 9.03 2.54 -6.33
C LEU A 128 8.48 3.03 -7.67
N LEU A 129 9.36 3.64 -8.49
CA LEU A 129 8.98 4.31 -9.73
C LEU A 129 9.64 3.68 -10.96
N ASP A 130 8.89 3.57 -12.06
CA ASP A 130 9.46 3.19 -13.36
C ASP A 130 10.07 4.43 -14.03
N GLY A 131 11.38 4.60 -13.88
CA GLY A 131 12.14 5.71 -14.48
C GLY A 131 12.13 5.76 -16.01
N THR A 132 11.59 4.75 -16.70
CA THR A 132 11.39 4.79 -18.16
C THR A 132 10.17 5.61 -18.58
N VAL A 133 9.29 5.93 -17.63
CA VAL A 133 8.09 6.76 -17.86
C VAL A 133 8.44 8.23 -17.69
N GLY A 134 8.26 9.00 -18.77
CA GLY A 134 8.51 10.44 -18.76
C GLY A 134 7.67 11.16 -17.71
N GLY A 135 8.31 11.94 -16.84
CA GLY A 135 7.63 12.70 -15.78
C GLY A 135 7.09 11.87 -14.62
N VAL A 136 7.46 10.58 -14.50
CA VAL A 136 6.94 9.66 -13.47
C VAL A 136 7.01 10.22 -12.04
N LEU A 137 8.07 10.96 -11.70
CA LEU A 137 8.23 11.56 -10.38
C LEU A 137 7.15 12.61 -10.09
N LEU A 138 6.84 13.46 -11.06
CA LEU A 138 5.78 14.46 -10.92
C LEU A 138 4.40 13.81 -10.91
N LEU A 139 4.23 12.76 -11.73
CA LEU A 139 2.99 11.98 -11.75
C LEU A 139 2.77 11.27 -10.42
N GLU A 140 3.83 10.80 -9.76
CA GLU A 140 3.75 10.20 -8.43
C GLU A 140 3.36 11.23 -7.37
N LEU A 141 4.09 12.35 -7.31
CA LEU A 141 3.95 13.32 -6.22
C LEU A 141 2.66 14.16 -6.32
N PHE A 142 2.16 14.39 -7.53
CA PHE A 142 1.05 15.31 -7.78
C PHE A 142 -0.22 14.65 -8.29
N LYS A 143 -0.25 13.32 -8.43
CA LYS A 143 -1.51 12.58 -8.63
C LYS A 143 -1.84 11.78 -7.38
N ARG A 144 -3.11 11.81 -7.00
CA ARG A 144 -3.64 11.09 -5.85
C ARG A 144 -3.31 9.59 -5.85
N ASP A 145 -3.38 8.93 -7.00
CA ASP A 145 -3.10 7.49 -7.11
C ASP A 145 -1.66 7.15 -7.48
N GLY A 146 -0.84 8.18 -7.71
CA GLY A 146 0.51 8.02 -8.24
C GLY A 146 0.57 7.20 -9.53
N MET A 147 1.78 6.84 -9.93
CA MET A 147 2.08 5.94 -11.05
C MET A 147 3.02 4.80 -10.65
N GLY A 148 3.57 4.83 -9.44
CA GLY A 148 4.41 3.80 -8.87
C GLY A 148 3.69 2.88 -7.87
N THR A 149 4.52 2.23 -7.06
CA THR A 149 4.09 1.43 -5.91
C THR A 149 4.67 2.04 -4.65
N MET A 150 3.81 2.41 -3.71
CA MET A 150 4.21 2.94 -2.41
C MET A 150 4.22 1.82 -1.36
N VAL A 151 5.29 1.76 -0.57
CA VAL A 151 5.38 0.98 0.67
C VAL A 151 5.35 1.98 1.83
N ALA A 152 4.39 1.85 2.73
CA ALA A 152 4.27 2.74 3.88
C ALA A 152 4.33 2.00 5.21
N SER A 153 5.06 2.56 6.17
CA SER A 153 5.05 2.14 7.57
C SER A 153 3.99 2.86 8.40
N ASP A 154 3.39 3.94 7.87
CA ASP A 154 2.29 4.66 8.48
C ASP A 154 0.92 4.25 7.90
N LEU A 155 -0.16 4.66 8.57
CA LEU A 155 -1.54 4.40 8.13
C LEU A 155 -1.88 5.28 6.92
N TYR A 156 -1.40 4.88 5.74
CA TYR A 156 -1.68 5.56 4.48
C TYR A 156 -3.09 5.26 3.95
N GLU A 157 -3.51 4.00 4.05
CA GLU A 157 -4.88 3.54 3.84
C GLU A 157 -5.33 2.78 5.09
N GLY A 158 -6.56 3.02 5.54
CA GLY A 158 -7.10 2.38 6.72
C GLY A 158 -8.60 2.14 6.61
N THR A 159 -9.02 0.90 6.90
CA THR A 159 -10.43 0.56 7.00
C THR A 159 -10.91 0.69 8.43
N ARG A 160 -12.02 1.40 8.64
CA ARG A 160 -12.61 1.64 9.97
C ARG A 160 -14.12 1.87 9.89
N MET A 161 -14.77 1.87 11.04
CA MET A 161 -16.16 2.35 11.15
C MET A 161 -16.24 3.85 10.86
N ALA A 162 -17.34 4.27 10.23
CA ALA A 162 -17.63 5.66 9.92
C ALA A 162 -17.89 6.49 11.19
N ARG A 163 -17.61 7.79 11.09
CA ARG A 163 -17.84 8.81 12.12
C ARG A 163 -18.70 9.92 11.53
N ALA A 164 -19.36 10.72 12.38
CA ALA A 164 -20.18 11.86 11.94
C ALA A 164 -19.45 12.83 10.98
N THR A 165 -18.14 12.99 11.15
CA THR A 165 -17.29 13.82 10.27
C THR A 165 -17.14 13.27 8.85
N ASP A 166 -17.37 11.98 8.64
CA ASP A 166 -17.19 11.30 7.36
C ASP A 166 -18.41 11.44 6.44
N LEU A 167 -19.54 11.94 6.95
CA LEU A 167 -20.81 12.04 6.21
C LEU A 167 -20.63 12.76 4.86
N ALA A 168 -19.88 13.86 4.85
CA ALA A 168 -19.60 14.61 3.64
C ALA A 168 -18.81 13.79 2.60
N GLY A 169 -17.79 13.04 3.05
CA GLY A 169 -16.99 12.17 2.19
C GLY A 169 -17.79 11.00 1.63
N ILE A 170 -18.61 10.35 2.48
CA ILE A 170 -19.53 9.29 2.06
C ILE A 170 -20.53 9.81 1.02
N ARG A 171 -21.12 10.99 1.27
CA ARG A 171 -22.07 11.63 0.36
C ARG A 171 -21.47 11.93 -1.01
N GLN A 172 -20.22 12.40 -1.04
CA GLN A 172 -19.49 12.68 -2.28
C GLN A 172 -19.37 11.43 -3.17
N ILE A 173 -19.19 10.24 -2.59
CA ILE A 173 -19.04 8.98 -3.32
C ILE A 173 -20.42 8.42 -3.74
N ILE A 174 -21.41 8.48 -2.85
CA ILE A 174 -22.72 7.87 -3.06
C ILE A 174 -23.60 8.68 -4.03
N GLN A 175 -23.57 10.02 -3.94
CA GLN A 175 -24.51 10.89 -4.67
C GLN A 175 -24.50 10.67 -6.20
N PRO A 176 -23.35 10.52 -6.89
CA PRO A 176 -23.34 10.21 -8.32
C PRO A 176 -24.02 8.88 -8.66
N LEU A 177 -23.91 7.89 -7.77
CA LEU A 177 -24.50 6.57 -7.96
C LEU A 177 -26.01 6.57 -7.66
N GLU A 178 -26.48 7.45 -6.77
CA GLU A 178 -27.92 7.70 -6.58
C GLU A 178 -28.53 8.41 -7.78
N GLN A 179 -27.79 9.35 -8.40
CA GLN A 179 -28.24 10.07 -9.59
C GLN A 179 -28.31 9.17 -10.84
N SER A 180 -27.41 8.19 -10.95
CA SER A 180 -27.45 7.18 -12.03
C SER A 180 -28.43 6.04 -11.78
N GLY A 181 -29.10 6.02 -10.62
CA GLY A 181 -30.01 4.96 -10.18
C GLY A 181 -29.34 3.64 -9.80
N THR A 182 -28.02 3.61 -9.73
CA THR A 182 -27.24 2.47 -9.25
C THR A 182 -27.47 2.21 -7.77
N LEU A 183 -27.56 3.27 -6.97
CA LEU A 183 -27.90 3.20 -5.55
C LEU A 183 -29.27 3.81 -5.27
N VAL A 184 -29.99 3.25 -4.31
CA VAL A 184 -31.20 3.89 -3.77
C VAL A 184 -30.84 5.21 -3.10
N ARG A 185 -31.57 6.26 -3.48
CA ARG A 185 -31.43 7.61 -2.97
C ARG A 185 -31.78 7.69 -1.47
N ARG A 186 -30.89 8.34 -0.70
CA ARG A 186 -31.05 8.60 0.73
C ARG A 186 -30.88 10.09 1.04
N THR A 187 -31.58 10.56 2.05
CA THR A 187 -31.39 11.90 2.64
C THR A 187 -30.16 11.91 3.57
N ASP A 188 -29.63 13.10 3.86
CA ASP A 188 -28.51 13.23 4.81
C ASP A 188 -28.90 12.74 6.21
N GLU A 189 -30.17 12.93 6.60
CA GLU A 189 -30.70 12.43 7.87
C GLU A 189 -30.76 10.91 7.94
N GLU A 190 -31.16 10.24 6.86
CA GLU A 190 -31.17 8.78 6.77
C GLU A 190 -29.75 8.20 6.80
N LEU A 191 -28.82 8.84 6.09
CA LEU A 191 -27.40 8.46 6.12
C LEU A 191 -26.81 8.63 7.53
N LEU A 192 -27.10 9.75 8.20
CA LEU A 192 -26.61 10.02 9.55
C LEU A 192 -27.16 9.00 10.56
N LYS A 193 -28.43 8.61 10.45
CA LYS A 193 -29.04 7.57 11.31
C LYS A 193 -28.44 6.19 11.08
N ALA A 194 -28.04 5.89 9.85
CA ALA A 194 -27.45 4.61 9.48
C ALA A 194 -25.92 4.58 9.63
N LEU A 195 -25.29 5.69 10.02
CA LEU A 195 -23.84 5.89 9.94
C LEU A 195 -23.04 4.88 10.79
N ASP A 196 -23.59 4.47 11.92
CA ASP A 196 -22.99 3.44 12.79
C ASP A 196 -22.90 2.07 12.11
N SER A 197 -23.65 1.84 11.04
CA SER A 197 -23.59 0.64 10.20
C SER A 197 -22.61 0.77 9.04
N PHE A 198 -22.01 1.95 8.82
CA PHE A 198 -21.04 2.16 7.74
C PHE A 198 -19.61 1.81 8.16
N ALA A 199 -18.95 1.05 7.30
CA ALA A 199 -17.50 0.98 7.23
C ALA A 199 -17.00 1.85 6.08
N VAL A 200 -15.85 2.46 6.28
CA VAL A 200 -15.17 3.32 5.32
C VAL A 200 -13.71 2.94 5.18
N VAL A 201 -13.18 3.11 3.98
CA VAL A 201 -11.75 3.14 3.72
C VAL A 201 -11.34 4.60 3.59
N GLU A 202 -10.40 5.01 4.43
CA GLU A 202 -9.81 6.35 4.46
C GLU A 202 -8.41 6.30 3.87
N ARG A 203 -8.11 7.26 3.00
CA ARG A 203 -6.78 7.51 2.44
C ARG A 203 -6.44 8.98 2.63
N GLU A 204 -5.39 9.26 3.41
CA GLU A 204 -4.93 10.63 3.70
C GLU A 204 -6.06 11.59 4.13
N GLY A 205 -6.91 11.16 5.07
CA GLY A 205 -8.01 11.99 5.58
C GLY A 205 -9.27 11.99 4.72
N GLN A 206 -9.24 11.33 3.56
CA GLN A 206 -10.37 11.33 2.62
C GLN A 206 -10.98 9.94 2.50
N ILE A 207 -12.31 9.88 2.53
CA ILE A 207 -13.03 8.64 2.28
C ILE A 207 -12.88 8.29 0.80
N ILE A 208 -12.41 7.08 0.51
CA ILE A 208 -12.29 6.55 -0.87
C ILE A 208 -13.26 5.40 -1.13
N THR A 209 -13.70 4.70 -0.09
CA THR A 209 -14.66 3.60 -0.20
C THR A 209 -15.61 3.63 0.99
N CYS A 210 -16.87 3.27 0.79
CA CYS A 210 -17.83 3.07 1.88
C CYS A 210 -18.74 1.88 1.60
N ALA A 211 -19.25 1.25 2.64
CA ALA A 211 -20.31 0.25 2.59
C ALA A 211 -21.02 0.19 3.94
N ALA A 212 -22.32 -0.09 3.93
CA ALA A 212 -23.12 -0.30 5.12
C ALA A 212 -23.46 -1.78 5.28
N LEU A 213 -23.47 -2.28 6.52
CA LEU A 213 -23.87 -3.64 6.86
C LEU A 213 -24.97 -3.63 7.92
N PHE A 214 -26.11 -4.20 7.56
CA PHE A 214 -27.28 -4.33 8.42
C PHE A 214 -27.45 -5.80 8.85
N PRO A 215 -27.11 -6.17 10.09
CA PRO A 215 -27.18 -7.55 10.55
C PRO A 215 -28.62 -7.98 10.90
N PHE A 216 -28.95 -9.22 10.56
CA PHE A 216 -30.15 -9.96 10.96
C PHE A 216 -29.72 -11.15 11.83
N PHE A 217 -29.66 -10.92 13.15
CA PHE A 217 -29.02 -11.86 14.08
C PHE A 217 -29.76 -13.19 14.24
N GLU A 218 -31.10 -13.18 14.19
CA GLU A 218 -31.90 -14.39 14.36
C GLU A 218 -31.72 -15.36 13.18
N GLU A 219 -31.68 -14.80 11.97
CA GLU A 219 -31.52 -15.50 10.71
C GLU A 219 -30.05 -15.82 10.38
N LYS A 220 -29.11 -15.32 11.21
CA LYS A 220 -27.66 -15.38 10.99
C LYS A 220 -27.27 -14.89 9.60
N CYS A 221 -27.95 -13.83 9.15
CA CYS A 221 -27.67 -13.17 7.89
C CYS A 221 -27.46 -11.66 8.04
N GLY A 222 -27.12 -10.99 6.94
CA GLY A 222 -26.90 -9.55 6.91
C GLY A 222 -27.10 -9.01 5.51
N GLU A 223 -27.52 -7.76 5.42
CA GLU A 223 -27.66 -6.99 4.19
C GLU A 223 -26.46 -6.04 4.05
N VAL A 224 -25.73 -6.17 2.95
CA VAL A 224 -24.75 -5.15 2.54
C VAL A 224 -25.46 -4.15 1.63
N ALA A 225 -25.37 -2.87 1.98
CA ALA A 225 -25.98 -1.78 1.22
C ALA A 225 -24.99 -0.62 1.02
N ALA A 226 -25.33 0.29 0.12
CA ALA A 226 -24.60 1.54 -0.10
C ALA A 226 -23.09 1.35 -0.34
N ILE A 227 -22.70 0.23 -0.95
CA ILE A 227 -21.32 -0.02 -1.35
C ILE A 227 -20.93 0.90 -2.50
N ALA A 228 -19.85 1.65 -2.32
CA ALA A 228 -19.38 2.58 -3.31
C ALA A 228 -17.86 2.79 -3.19
N VAL A 229 -17.18 2.81 -4.33
CA VAL A 229 -15.75 3.16 -4.46
C VAL A 229 -15.65 4.45 -5.26
N SER A 230 -14.79 5.36 -4.82
CA SER A 230 -14.47 6.61 -5.53
C SER A 230 -14.03 6.30 -6.96
N PRO A 231 -14.43 7.10 -7.97
CA PRO A 231 -14.12 6.83 -9.38
C PRO A 231 -12.63 6.59 -9.65
N GLU A 232 -11.75 7.27 -8.92
CA GLU A 232 -10.30 7.20 -9.05
C GLU A 232 -9.75 5.85 -8.55
N CYS A 233 -10.35 5.28 -7.52
CA CYS A 233 -9.89 4.05 -6.88
C CYS A 233 -10.58 2.77 -7.38
N ARG A 234 -11.44 2.86 -8.40
CA ARG A 234 -12.14 1.70 -8.99
C ARG A 234 -11.19 0.77 -9.72
N GLY A 235 -11.50 -0.54 -9.67
CA GLY A 235 -10.67 -1.58 -10.31
C GLY A 235 -9.37 -1.89 -9.57
N GLN A 236 -9.21 -1.42 -8.32
CA GLN A 236 -8.03 -1.67 -7.50
C GLN A 236 -8.28 -2.68 -6.36
N GLY A 237 -9.42 -3.37 -6.36
CA GLY A 237 -9.78 -4.36 -5.32
C GLY A 237 -10.38 -3.78 -4.03
N GLN A 238 -10.48 -2.45 -3.91
CA GLN A 238 -10.96 -1.73 -2.72
C GLN A 238 -12.37 -2.16 -2.25
N GLY A 239 -13.27 -2.44 -3.20
CA GLY A 239 -14.61 -2.95 -2.88
C GLY A 239 -14.58 -4.36 -2.30
N ASP A 240 -13.74 -5.24 -2.86
CA ASP A 240 -13.60 -6.63 -2.43
C ASP A 240 -12.96 -6.70 -1.04
N GLU A 241 -11.98 -5.85 -0.76
CA GLU A 241 -11.32 -5.74 0.53
C GLU A 241 -12.30 -5.28 1.62
N LEU A 242 -13.08 -4.22 1.36
CA LEU A 242 -14.07 -3.72 2.31
C LEU A 242 -15.15 -4.78 2.59
N LEU A 243 -15.62 -5.47 1.55
CA LEU A 243 -16.54 -6.60 1.69
C LEU A 243 -15.92 -7.70 2.56
N GLY A 244 -14.67 -8.09 2.27
CA GLY A 244 -13.93 -9.10 3.04
C GLY A 244 -13.85 -8.78 4.53
N MET A 245 -13.59 -7.52 4.88
CA MET A 245 -13.60 -7.08 6.27
C MET A 245 -15.00 -7.19 6.90
N LEU A 246 -16.04 -6.73 6.20
CA LEU A 246 -17.42 -6.81 6.66
C LEU A 246 -17.87 -8.27 6.93
N PHE A 247 -17.42 -9.23 6.11
CA PHE A 247 -17.63 -10.66 6.36
C PHE A 247 -16.99 -11.13 7.67
N LEU A 248 -15.76 -10.68 7.96
CA LEU A 248 -15.00 -11.10 9.14
C LEU A 248 -15.59 -10.54 10.44
N VAL A 249 -15.96 -9.25 10.45
CA VAL A 249 -16.33 -8.52 11.67
C VAL A 249 -17.63 -9.05 12.28
N LEU A 250 -18.65 -9.37 11.48
CA LEU A 250 -19.96 -9.72 12.01
C LEU A 250 -20.22 -11.23 12.13
N LYS A 251 -19.23 -12.09 11.85
CA LYS A 251 -19.34 -13.57 11.94
C LYS A 251 -20.63 -14.12 11.32
N VAL A 252 -21.11 -13.47 10.27
CA VAL A 252 -22.38 -13.81 9.63
C VAL A 252 -22.14 -15.08 8.82
N THR A 253 -22.94 -16.12 9.04
CA THR A 253 -22.76 -17.40 8.32
C THR A 253 -23.23 -17.33 6.86
N LYS A 254 -24.10 -16.37 6.53
CA LYS A 254 -24.63 -16.13 5.19
C LYS A 254 -24.89 -14.64 5.00
N ILE A 255 -24.33 -14.00 3.99
CA ILE A 255 -24.73 -12.63 3.64
C ILE A 255 -25.64 -12.73 2.43
N ALA A 256 -26.76 -11.99 2.46
CA ALA A 256 -27.50 -11.69 1.25
C ALA A 256 -27.02 -10.31 0.80
N ILE A 257 -26.32 -10.24 -0.32
CA ILE A 257 -26.01 -8.94 -0.93
C ILE A 257 -27.32 -8.46 -1.57
N LEU A 258 -28.15 -7.82 -0.74
CA LEU A 258 -29.35 -7.12 -1.19
C LEU A 258 -28.90 -5.76 -1.72
N CYS A 259 -28.51 -5.74 -2.99
CA CYS A 259 -28.36 -4.47 -3.67
C CYS A 259 -29.76 -3.98 -4.01
N LYS A 260 -30.33 -3.14 -3.15
CA LYS A 260 -31.52 -2.38 -3.50
C LYS A 260 -31.10 -1.35 -4.55
N ILE A 261 -31.36 -1.67 -5.81
CA ILE A 261 -31.20 -0.78 -6.96
C ILE A 261 -32.56 -0.08 -7.15
N GLN A 262 -32.56 1.11 -7.75
CA GLN A 262 -33.77 1.94 -7.85
C GLN A 262 -34.92 1.23 -8.59
N ASP A 263 -34.63 0.21 -9.40
CA ASP A 263 -35.58 -0.59 -10.19
C ASP A 263 -35.83 -2.03 -9.68
N GLY A 264 -35.35 -2.38 -8.48
CA GLY A 264 -35.58 -3.70 -7.88
C GLY A 264 -34.49 -4.15 -6.91
N ILE A 265 -34.79 -5.23 -6.18
CA ILE A 265 -33.79 -5.92 -5.36
C ILE A 265 -33.00 -6.86 -6.28
N VAL A 266 -31.70 -6.63 -6.43
CA VAL A 266 -30.80 -7.65 -6.95
C VAL A 266 -30.23 -8.41 -5.76
N ILE A 267 -30.57 -9.69 -5.67
CA ILE A 267 -29.91 -10.64 -4.77
C ILE A 267 -28.70 -11.17 -5.55
N ILE A 268 -27.48 -10.79 -5.13
CA ILE A 268 -26.23 -11.36 -5.66
C ILE A 268 -25.82 -12.55 -4.79
#